data_AF-A0A7W0KYX6-F1
#
_entry.id   AF-A0A7W0KYX6-F1
#
_cell.length_a   1.000
_cell.length_b   1.000
_cell.length_c   1.000
_cell.angle_alpha   90.00
_cell.angle_beta   90.00
_cell.angle_gamma   90.00
#
_symmetry.space_group_name_H-M   'P 1'
#
loop_
_entity.id
_entity.type
_entity.pdbx_description
1 polymer ?
#
loop_
_entity_poly.entity_id
_entity_poly.type
_entity_poly.pdbx_seq_one_letter_code
_entity_poly.pdbx_strand_id
1 'polypeptide(L)'
;MGWPGARRLGVSPGAVPHVRGSDPARPLRSDAARGLPGDGARQFTWDEELGRWVWTTFRSFQWDLDWSNPDVLLEMLEVVFHLAALGVDVIRLDAVAFTWKRVGTDSQNQPEAHLIAQALRAAVAIAAPATILLAEAIVGPAELVGYLGRHELARRECHIAYHNHLMVHTWSMVAMRDAALATLALGRLPEPPPHTTWITYVRCHDDIAWAVSDRDATAAGLDGWSHRRFLAAFHRGEFPGSWARGTPFSANPATGDERTCGMTAALCGITAAVESGDAGQLDEALARFRLLYAIAFGYGGIPLVYMGDELAQPDDLSYLAHPHRTGDSRWRPPGVRRRA
;
A
#
# COMPACT_ATOMS: atom_id res chain seq x y z
N MET A 1 -26.16 17.49 9.93
CA MET A 1 -25.35 17.00 8.80
C MET A 1 -24.31 16.13 9.44
N GLY A 2 -24.64 14.84 9.58
CA GLY A 2 -23.63 13.81 9.84
C GLY A 2 -22.88 13.50 8.55
N TRP A 3 -21.82 12.70 8.65
CA TRP A 3 -21.08 11.96 7.60
C TRP A 3 -21.71 11.99 6.18
N PRO A 4 -20.97 12.04 5.06
CA PRO A 4 -21.56 12.16 3.71
C PRO A 4 -22.63 11.10 3.30
N GLY A 5 -22.93 10.11 4.15
CA GLY A 5 -24.11 9.23 4.07
C GLY A 5 -25.16 9.32 5.20
N ALA A 6 -24.95 10.07 6.29
CA ALA A 6 -25.81 10.09 7.49
C ALA A 6 -27.10 10.94 7.37
N ARG A 7 -27.54 11.25 6.14
CA ARG A 7 -28.84 11.88 5.85
C ARG A 7 -29.69 11.05 4.89
N ARG A 8 -29.75 9.73 5.07
CA ARG A 8 -30.85 8.91 4.53
C ARG A 8 -31.17 7.83 5.55
N LEU A 9 -32.47 7.60 5.76
CA LEU A 9 -33.07 6.65 6.73
C LEU A 9 -33.24 7.23 8.14
N GLY A 10 -34.38 7.90 8.32
CA GLY A 10 -34.88 8.24 9.65
C GLY A 10 -35.38 6.98 10.36
N VAL A 11 -34.90 6.76 11.57
CA VAL A 11 -35.54 5.89 12.57
C VAL A 11 -35.33 6.53 13.96
N SER A 12 -36.42 6.67 14.71
CA SER A 12 -36.51 7.22 16.06
C SER A 12 -36.39 6.13 17.15
N PRO A 13 -36.18 6.49 18.44
CA PRO A 13 -35.15 5.88 19.30
C PRO A 13 -35.66 5.04 20.49
N GLY A 14 -34.77 4.22 21.08
CA GLY A 14 -34.93 3.55 22.38
C GLY A 14 -33.64 3.52 23.22
N ALA A 15 -33.54 4.48 24.14
CA ALA A 15 -32.82 4.58 25.43
C ALA A 15 -31.51 3.81 25.72
N VAL A 16 -30.37 4.54 25.79
CA VAL A 16 -29.34 4.53 26.86
C VAL A 16 -28.62 5.91 26.84
N PRO A 17 -28.30 6.58 27.97
CA PRO A 17 -27.82 7.97 27.95
C PRO A 17 -26.31 8.06 27.72
N HIS A 18 -25.90 8.36 26.48
CA HIS A 18 -24.55 8.85 26.17
C HIS A 18 -24.60 10.28 25.64
N VAL A 19 -23.63 11.07 26.07
CA VAL A 19 -23.43 12.49 25.77
C VAL A 19 -23.44 12.72 24.26
N ARG A 20 -24.60 13.12 23.72
CA ARG A 20 -24.76 13.51 22.31
C ARG A 20 -24.28 14.95 22.15
N GLY A 21 -23.16 15.15 21.45
CA GLY A 21 -22.66 16.49 21.13
C GLY A 21 -21.75 16.61 19.90
N SER A 22 -21.18 15.51 19.41
CA SER A 22 -20.30 15.53 18.23
C SER A 22 -20.59 14.34 17.32
N ASP A 23 -20.72 14.64 16.03
CA ASP A 23 -20.79 13.65 14.95
C ASP A 23 -19.47 12.86 14.93
N PRO A 24 -19.48 11.54 15.20
CA PRO A 24 -18.26 10.76 15.46
C PRO A 24 -17.37 10.62 14.23
N ALA A 25 -17.91 10.87 13.03
CA ALA A 25 -17.22 10.68 11.76
C ALA A 25 -16.81 12.01 11.08
N ARG A 26 -16.46 13.03 11.87
CA ARG A 26 -15.99 14.31 11.31
C ARG A 26 -14.57 14.18 10.73
N PRO A 27 -14.33 14.71 9.51
CA PRO A 27 -12.98 14.79 8.95
C PRO A 27 -12.07 15.67 9.81
N LEU A 28 -10.77 15.38 9.82
CA LEU A 28 -9.75 16.25 10.39
C LEU A 28 -9.80 17.64 9.73
N ARG A 29 -9.92 18.69 10.55
CA ARG A 29 -10.06 20.08 10.12
C ARG A 29 -8.82 20.88 10.50
N SER A 30 -8.44 21.82 9.65
CA SER A 30 -7.38 22.78 9.96
C SER A 30 -7.82 24.18 9.54
N ASP A 31 -7.68 25.16 10.45
CA ASP A 31 -7.76 26.59 10.12
C ASP A 31 -6.42 27.10 9.53
N ALA A 32 -5.41 26.23 9.42
CA ALA A 32 -4.00 26.55 9.18
C ALA A 32 -3.45 25.99 7.86
N ALA A 33 -4.23 26.02 6.77
CA ALA A 33 -3.66 25.78 5.44
C ALA A 33 -2.54 26.79 5.09
N ARG A 34 -2.50 27.95 5.77
CA ARG A 34 -1.40 28.92 5.70
C ARG A 34 -0.34 28.59 6.74
N GLY A 35 0.68 27.82 6.35
CA GLY A 35 1.89 27.63 7.17
C GLY A 35 2.53 26.24 7.08
N LEU A 36 1.95 25.29 6.35
CA LEU A 36 2.54 23.96 6.18
C LEU A 36 3.64 23.99 5.09
N PRO A 37 4.87 23.49 5.37
CA PRO A 37 5.93 23.46 4.37
C PRO A 37 5.65 22.47 3.23
N GLY A 38 5.98 22.85 1.99
CA GLY A 38 6.04 21.95 0.82
C GLY A 38 4.73 21.22 0.45
N ASP A 39 4.77 19.89 0.43
CA ASP A 39 3.69 18.95 0.05
C ASP A 39 2.42 19.05 0.94
N GLY A 40 2.46 19.81 2.05
CA GLY A 40 1.31 20.04 2.91
C GLY A 40 0.09 20.60 2.18
N ALA A 41 0.27 21.40 1.12
CA ALA A 41 -0.86 21.91 0.32
C ALA A 41 -1.59 20.82 -0.49
N ARG A 42 -0.96 19.67 -0.76
CA ARG A 42 -1.57 18.55 -1.51
C ARG A 42 -2.41 17.63 -0.63
N GLN A 43 -2.21 17.67 0.68
CA GLN A 43 -2.89 16.80 1.64
C GLN A 43 -4.17 17.41 2.20
N PHE A 44 -4.59 18.59 1.70
CA PHE A 44 -5.86 19.19 2.07
C PHE A 44 -6.64 19.57 0.83
N THR A 45 -7.96 19.38 0.91
CA THR A 45 -8.91 19.84 -0.10
C THR A 45 -9.81 20.90 0.52
N TRP A 46 -10.06 22.00 -0.20
CA TRP A 46 -11.07 22.97 0.21
C TRP A 46 -12.45 22.40 -0.09
N ASP A 47 -13.30 22.32 0.92
CA ASP A 47 -14.69 21.94 0.79
C ASP A 47 -15.58 23.20 0.84
N GLU A 48 -16.26 23.49 -0.27
CA GLU A 48 -17.08 24.69 -0.42
C GLU A 48 -18.36 24.65 0.44
N GLU A 49 -18.94 23.47 0.67
CA GLU A 49 -20.16 23.33 1.48
C GLU A 49 -19.88 23.61 2.97
N LEU A 50 -18.72 23.15 3.45
CA LEU A 50 -18.25 23.38 4.81
C LEU A 50 -17.53 24.71 4.99
N GLY A 51 -17.07 25.34 3.90
CA GLY A 51 -16.23 26.53 3.90
C GLY A 51 -14.91 26.31 4.66
N ARG A 52 -14.32 25.12 4.53
CA ARG A 52 -13.15 24.69 5.32
C ARG A 52 -12.21 23.79 4.51
N TRP A 53 -10.95 23.73 4.95
CA TRP A 53 -10.01 22.71 4.49
C TRP A 53 -10.23 21.40 5.26
N VAL A 54 -10.28 20.29 4.52
CA VAL A 54 -10.37 18.93 5.04
C VAL A 54 -9.10 18.16 4.68
N TRP A 55 -8.62 17.32 5.60
CA TRP A 55 -7.45 16.47 5.35
C TRP A 55 -7.82 15.36 4.36
N THR A 56 -7.07 15.29 3.25
CA THR A 56 -7.26 14.35 2.14
C THR A 56 -5.89 13.87 1.67
N THR A 57 -5.30 12.91 2.38
CA THR A 57 -3.96 12.38 2.12
C THR A 57 -3.83 11.78 0.71
N PHE A 58 -4.90 11.16 0.22
CA PHE A 58 -4.92 10.44 -1.05
C PHE A 58 -5.66 11.25 -2.14
N ARG A 59 -6.93 10.92 -2.42
CA ARG A 59 -7.78 11.67 -3.34
C ARG A 59 -8.58 12.73 -2.58
N SER A 60 -8.97 13.80 -3.27
CA SER A 60 -9.80 14.87 -2.69
C SER A 60 -11.16 14.42 -2.14
N PHE A 61 -11.68 13.30 -2.64
CA PHE A 61 -12.92 12.68 -2.16
C PHE A 61 -12.71 11.65 -1.04
N GLN A 62 -11.46 11.36 -0.66
CA GLN A 62 -11.10 10.47 0.44
C GLN A 62 -10.67 11.31 1.64
N TRP A 63 -11.61 11.55 2.56
CA TRP A 63 -11.36 12.36 3.74
C TRP A 63 -10.76 11.50 4.85
N ASP A 64 -9.65 11.94 5.42
CA ASP A 64 -9.01 11.26 6.55
C ASP A 64 -9.91 11.33 7.80
N LEU A 65 -10.08 10.19 8.46
CA LEU A 65 -10.78 10.10 9.74
C LEU A 65 -9.90 10.66 10.87
N ASP A 66 -10.53 11.35 11.82
CA ASP A 66 -9.86 11.87 13.01
C ASP A 66 -9.74 10.83 14.12
N TRP A 67 -8.68 10.02 14.07
CA TRP A 67 -8.42 8.99 15.09
C TRP A 67 -8.05 9.54 16.47
N SER A 68 -7.85 10.86 16.61
CA SER A 68 -7.73 11.48 17.94
C SER A 68 -9.06 11.54 18.68
N ASN A 69 -10.18 11.45 17.94
CA ASN A 69 -11.51 11.26 18.50
C ASN A 69 -11.73 9.76 18.82
N PRO A 70 -11.90 9.37 20.10
CA PRO A 70 -12.11 7.97 20.47
C PRO A 70 -13.38 7.36 19.85
N ASP A 71 -14.37 8.16 19.48
CA ASP A 71 -15.58 7.65 18.82
C ASP A 71 -15.25 7.02 17.46
N VAL A 72 -14.23 7.51 16.74
CA VAL A 72 -13.78 6.90 15.47
C VAL A 72 -13.27 5.48 15.70
N LEU A 73 -12.52 5.24 16.78
CA LEU A 73 -12.04 3.90 17.10
C LEU A 73 -13.23 2.96 17.40
N LEU A 74 -14.24 3.43 18.13
CA LEU A 74 -15.44 2.64 18.44
C LEU A 74 -16.23 2.28 17.17
N GLU A 75 -16.50 3.26 16.31
CA GLU A 75 -17.18 3.05 15.03
C GLU A 75 -16.41 2.07 14.13
N MET A 76 -15.09 2.20 14.05
CA MET A 76 -14.26 1.29 13.26
C MET A 76 -14.21 -0.13 13.85
N LEU A 77 -14.28 -0.28 15.17
CA LEU A 77 -14.43 -1.59 15.81
C LEU A 77 -15.78 -2.24 15.50
N GLU A 78 -16.87 -1.47 15.48
CA GLU A 78 -18.18 -1.98 15.05
C GLU A 78 -18.13 -2.50 13.62
N VAL A 79 -17.46 -1.78 12.70
CA VAL A 79 -17.25 -2.24 11.32
C VAL A 79 -16.43 -3.54 11.29
N VAL A 80 -15.32 -3.60 12.04
CA VAL A 80 -14.47 -4.80 12.13
C VAL A 80 -15.27 -6.01 12.61
N PHE A 81 -16.07 -5.87 13.67
CA PHE A 81 -16.87 -6.97 14.21
C PHE A 81 -18.04 -7.34 13.32
N HIS A 82 -18.64 -6.36 12.65
CA HIS A 82 -19.67 -6.63 11.66
C HIS A 82 -19.12 -7.51 10.51
N LEU A 83 -17.95 -7.15 9.96
CA LEU A 83 -17.30 -7.93 8.91
C LEU A 83 -16.92 -9.34 9.39
N ALA A 84 -16.36 -9.44 10.61
CA ALA A 84 -16.06 -10.73 11.22
C ALA A 84 -17.32 -11.61 11.37
N ALA A 85 -18.44 -11.03 11.81
CA ALA A 85 -19.72 -11.73 11.95
C ALA A 85 -20.31 -12.19 10.61
N LEU A 86 -19.97 -11.52 9.50
CA LEU A 86 -20.30 -11.95 8.15
C LEU A 86 -19.39 -13.09 7.62
N GLY A 87 -18.38 -13.49 8.39
CA GLY A 87 -17.45 -14.56 8.03
C GLY A 87 -16.16 -14.10 7.37
N VAL A 88 -15.77 -12.82 7.51
CA VAL A 88 -14.47 -12.35 7.02
C VAL A 88 -13.34 -12.84 7.95
N ASP A 89 -12.47 -13.70 7.42
CA ASP A 89 -11.34 -14.26 8.16
C ASP A 89 -10.17 -13.27 8.30
N VAL A 90 -9.93 -12.42 7.30
CA VAL A 90 -8.78 -11.50 7.28
C VAL A 90 -9.25 -10.09 6.93
N ILE A 91 -8.94 -9.14 7.81
CA ILE A 91 -9.22 -7.72 7.59
C ILE A 91 -7.90 -7.00 7.30
N ARG A 92 -7.77 -6.47 6.08
CA ARG A 92 -6.65 -5.61 5.67
C ARG A 92 -6.87 -4.21 6.20
N LEU A 93 -5.99 -3.77 7.10
CA LEU A 93 -5.93 -2.41 7.60
C LEU A 93 -5.22 -1.53 6.57
N ASP A 94 -6.02 -0.98 5.65
CA ASP A 94 -5.56 -0.07 4.60
C ASP A 94 -4.99 1.21 5.21
N ALA A 95 -3.84 1.67 4.69
CA ALA A 95 -3.21 2.92 5.08
C ALA A 95 -3.01 3.08 6.60
N VAL A 96 -2.74 1.99 7.34
CA VAL A 96 -2.65 2.01 8.81
C VAL A 96 -1.60 3.00 9.32
N ALA A 97 -0.52 3.21 8.57
CA ALA A 97 0.53 4.17 8.88
C ALA A 97 0.07 5.64 8.88
N PHE A 98 -1.06 5.96 8.25
CA PHE A 98 -1.59 7.33 8.12
C PHE A 98 -2.66 7.67 9.14
N THR A 99 -3.00 6.75 10.05
CA THR A 99 -4.12 6.90 11.00
C THR A 99 -3.94 8.06 11.97
N TRP A 100 -2.72 8.44 12.32
CA TRP A 100 -2.47 9.53 13.27
C TRP A 100 -1.76 10.73 12.62
N LYS A 101 -2.30 11.93 12.86
CA LYS A 101 -1.75 13.19 12.34
C LYS A 101 -1.03 13.96 13.44
N ARG A 102 0.19 14.43 13.15
CA ARG A 102 0.97 15.25 14.07
C ARG A 102 1.61 16.41 13.33
N VAL A 103 1.25 17.63 13.73
CA VAL A 103 1.82 18.86 13.18
C VAL A 103 3.34 18.86 13.33
N GLY A 104 4.06 19.23 12.26
CA GLY A 104 5.51 19.25 12.24
C GLY A 104 6.16 17.90 11.89
N THR A 105 5.36 16.87 11.60
CA THR A 105 5.83 15.58 11.07
C THR A 105 5.22 15.32 9.68
N ASP A 106 5.68 14.27 9.01
CA ASP A 106 5.05 13.76 7.79
C ASP A 106 3.68 13.08 8.03
N SER A 107 3.27 12.95 9.30
CA SER A 107 2.03 12.29 9.72
C SER A 107 1.90 10.86 9.19
N GLN A 108 3.05 10.18 9.08
CA GLN A 108 3.15 8.76 8.76
C GLN A 108 3.83 8.03 9.92
N ASN A 109 3.44 6.78 10.12
CA ASN A 109 4.09 5.85 11.05
C ASN A 109 4.29 6.40 12.48
N GLN A 110 3.35 7.24 12.94
CA GLN A 110 3.43 7.82 14.27
C GLN A 110 3.23 6.72 15.33
N PRO A 111 3.81 6.85 16.54
CA PRO A 111 3.62 5.87 17.62
C PRO A 111 2.15 5.53 17.91
N GLU A 112 1.26 6.51 17.80
CA GLU A 112 -0.18 6.34 18.01
C GLU A 112 -0.86 5.48 16.93
N ALA A 113 -0.34 5.42 15.70
CA ALA A 113 -0.83 4.50 14.68
C ALA A 113 -0.65 3.04 15.13
N HIS A 114 0.50 2.73 15.73
CA HIS A 114 0.75 1.42 16.34
C HIS A 114 -0.14 1.17 17.56
N LEU A 115 -0.38 2.17 18.40
CA LEU A 115 -1.30 2.03 19.54
C LEU A 115 -2.73 1.72 19.09
N ILE A 116 -3.20 2.35 18.01
CA ILE A 116 -4.51 2.07 17.41
C ILE A 116 -4.54 0.64 16.88
N ALA A 117 -3.53 0.20 16.12
CA ALA A 117 -3.46 -1.17 15.62
C ALA A 117 -3.38 -2.22 16.76
N GLN A 118 -2.70 -1.91 17.86
CA GLN A 118 -2.65 -2.74 19.07
C GLN A 118 -4.01 -2.79 19.77
N ALA A 119 -4.74 -1.67 19.85
CA ALA A 119 -6.09 -1.63 20.40
C ALA A 119 -7.07 -2.47 19.56
N LEU A 120 -7.02 -2.34 18.23
CA LEU A 120 -7.78 -3.19 17.31
C LEU A 120 -7.43 -4.68 17.50
N ARG A 121 -6.14 -5.02 17.60
CA ARG A 121 -5.69 -6.39 17.85
C ARG A 121 -6.23 -6.95 19.16
N ALA A 122 -6.18 -6.18 20.24
CA ALA A 122 -6.68 -6.61 21.54
C ALA A 122 -8.19 -6.86 21.51
N ALA A 123 -8.96 -5.95 20.90
CA ALA A 123 -10.40 -6.06 20.78
C ALA A 123 -10.81 -7.28 19.93
N VAL A 124 -10.15 -7.50 18.78
CA VAL A 124 -10.36 -8.67 17.92
C VAL A 124 -10.02 -9.96 18.66
N ALA A 125 -8.91 -10.01 19.40
CA ALA A 125 -8.54 -11.19 20.18
C ALA A 125 -9.58 -11.57 21.26
N ILE A 126 -10.38 -10.61 21.75
CA ILE A 126 -11.43 -10.85 22.75
C ILE A 126 -12.74 -11.27 22.08
N ALA A 127 -13.20 -10.51 21.08
CA ALA A 127 -14.56 -10.64 20.55
C ALA A 127 -14.66 -11.47 19.26
N ALA A 128 -13.57 -11.55 18.48
CA ALA A 128 -13.52 -12.26 17.20
C ALA A 128 -12.16 -12.97 17.00
N PRO A 129 -11.78 -13.92 17.87
CA PRO A 129 -10.43 -14.47 17.93
C PRO A 129 -9.98 -15.24 16.67
N ALA A 130 -10.91 -15.63 15.80
CA ALA A 130 -10.60 -16.25 14.51
C ALA A 130 -10.20 -15.22 13.43
N THR A 131 -10.48 -13.93 13.63
CA THR A 131 -10.19 -12.88 12.66
C THR A 131 -8.74 -12.43 12.73
N ILE A 132 -8.11 -12.38 11.57
CA ILE A 132 -6.72 -11.98 11.34
C ILE A 132 -6.69 -10.52 10.90
N LEU A 133 -5.71 -9.77 11.40
CA LEU A 133 -5.45 -8.39 11.00
C LEU A 133 -4.21 -8.36 10.12
N LEU A 134 -4.35 -7.79 8.93
CA LEU A 134 -3.29 -7.62 7.94
C LEU A 134 -2.89 -6.14 7.85
N ALA A 135 -1.66 -5.81 8.23
CA ALA A 135 -1.12 -4.47 8.07
C ALA A 135 -0.80 -4.20 6.60
N GLU A 136 -1.35 -3.11 6.07
CA GLU A 136 -0.81 -2.48 4.87
C GLU A 136 -0.12 -1.16 5.23
N ALA A 137 1.21 -1.23 5.28
CA ALA A 137 2.08 -0.12 5.62
C ALA A 137 3.29 -0.11 4.69
N ILE A 138 3.33 0.85 3.77
CA ILE A 138 4.48 1.06 2.88
C ILE A 138 5.47 1.98 3.59
N VAL A 139 6.18 1.42 4.57
CA VAL A 139 7.15 2.13 5.42
C VAL A 139 8.55 1.55 5.27
N GLY A 140 9.55 2.18 5.90
CA GLY A 140 10.92 1.70 5.91
C GLY A 140 11.06 0.29 6.53
N PRO A 141 12.15 -0.43 6.23
CA PRO A 141 12.29 -1.83 6.63
C PRO A 141 12.31 -2.02 8.16
N ALA A 142 12.92 -1.08 8.89
CA ALA A 142 12.94 -1.09 10.35
C ALA A 142 11.56 -0.84 10.98
N GLU A 143 10.67 -0.15 10.25
CA GLU A 143 9.35 0.27 10.73
C GLU A 143 8.30 -0.80 10.45
N LEU A 144 8.43 -1.52 9.33
CA LEU A 144 7.46 -2.52 8.89
C LEU A 144 7.24 -3.62 9.94
N VAL A 145 8.32 -4.14 10.53
CA VAL A 145 8.24 -5.23 11.52
C VAL A 145 7.55 -4.76 12.81
N GLY A 146 7.52 -3.44 13.06
CA GLY A 146 6.74 -2.82 14.14
C GLY A 146 5.26 -3.20 14.04
N TYR A 147 4.68 -3.24 12.84
CA TYR A 147 3.28 -3.65 12.65
C TYR A 147 2.99 -5.11 12.97
N LEU A 148 4.01 -5.97 13.07
CA LEU A 148 3.89 -7.34 13.57
C LEU A 148 4.10 -7.44 15.09
N GLY A 149 4.43 -6.31 15.73
CA GLY A 149 4.63 -6.20 17.16
C GLY A 149 6.09 -6.19 17.62
N ARG A 150 7.04 -6.06 16.69
CA ARG A 150 8.46 -5.92 16.99
C ARG A 150 8.81 -4.46 17.26
N HIS A 151 8.50 -4.03 18.48
CA HIS A 151 8.87 -2.72 19.02
C HIS A 151 10.03 -2.86 20.02
N GLU A 152 10.52 -1.74 20.57
CA GLU A 152 11.48 -1.76 21.69
C GLU A 152 10.94 -2.60 22.86
N LEU A 153 9.65 -2.41 23.18
CA LEU A 153 8.86 -3.29 24.04
C LEU A 153 7.89 -4.09 23.16
N ALA A 154 8.17 -5.38 22.96
CA ALA A 154 7.34 -6.25 22.12
C ALA A 154 5.87 -6.26 22.57
N ARG A 155 4.97 -5.94 21.64
CA ARG A 155 3.51 -5.84 21.86
C ARG A 155 2.79 -6.39 20.66
N ARG A 156 1.80 -7.27 20.85
CA ARG A 156 1.05 -7.85 19.73
C ARG A 156 0.29 -6.76 18.99
N GLU A 157 0.45 -6.72 17.67
CA GLU A 157 -0.19 -5.76 16.78
C GLU A 157 -0.91 -6.50 15.64
N CYS A 158 -0.56 -6.33 14.37
CA CYS A 158 -1.15 -7.14 13.31
C CYS A 158 -0.65 -8.59 13.37
N HIS A 159 -1.44 -9.49 12.80
CA HIS A 159 -1.07 -10.91 12.68
C HIS A 159 -0.14 -11.12 11.49
N ILE A 160 -0.40 -10.39 10.41
CA ILE A 160 0.33 -10.48 9.16
C ILE A 160 0.57 -9.09 8.59
N ALA A 161 1.57 -8.94 7.73
CA ALA A 161 1.91 -7.70 7.05
C ALA A 161 2.40 -7.99 5.63
N TYR A 162 2.17 -7.07 4.69
CA TYR A 162 2.75 -7.15 3.36
C TYR A 162 4.27 -6.99 3.41
N HIS A 163 5.01 -7.90 2.77
CA HIS A 163 6.46 -7.79 2.64
C HIS A 163 6.84 -6.98 1.40
N ASN A 164 6.53 -5.69 1.45
CA ASN A 164 6.81 -4.72 0.38
C ASN A 164 8.32 -4.64 0.06
N HIS A 165 9.19 -4.80 1.05
CA HIS A 165 10.65 -4.82 0.85
C HIS A 165 11.09 -6.00 0.00
N LEU A 166 10.58 -7.21 0.26
CA LEU A 166 10.86 -8.38 -0.57
C LEU A 166 10.42 -8.12 -2.01
N MET A 167 9.20 -7.60 -2.22
CA MET A 167 8.69 -7.29 -3.56
C MET A 167 9.61 -6.31 -4.31
N VAL A 168 9.95 -5.17 -3.68
CA VAL A 168 10.82 -4.13 -4.29
C VAL A 168 12.21 -4.68 -4.60
N HIS A 169 12.84 -5.38 -3.66
CA HIS A 169 14.18 -5.91 -3.85
C HIS A 169 14.25 -7.05 -4.87
N THR A 170 13.17 -7.82 -5.02
CA THR A 170 13.07 -8.88 -6.03
C THR A 170 13.02 -8.29 -7.45
N TRP A 171 12.23 -7.23 -7.66
CA TRP A 171 12.24 -6.48 -8.93
C TRP A 171 13.57 -5.76 -9.19
N SER A 172 14.15 -5.14 -8.15
CA SER A 172 15.45 -4.49 -8.23
C SER A 172 16.56 -5.46 -8.65
N MET A 173 16.58 -6.66 -8.06
CA MET A 173 17.58 -7.68 -8.36
C MET A 173 17.50 -8.12 -9.82
N VAL A 174 16.29 -8.35 -10.34
CA VAL A 174 16.11 -8.79 -11.73
C VAL A 174 16.50 -7.71 -12.73
N ALA A 175 16.19 -6.43 -12.46
CA ALA A 175 16.61 -5.32 -13.31
C ALA A 175 18.14 -5.12 -13.30
N MET A 176 18.78 -5.21 -12.13
CA MET A 176 20.24 -5.08 -11.98
C MET A 176 21.02 -6.32 -12.44
N ARG A 177 20.35 -7.48 -12.47
CA ARG A 177 21.00 -8.80 -12.57
C ARG A 177 22.03 -9.04 -11.45
N ASP A 178 21.76 -8.47 -10.28
CA ASP A 178 22.62 -8.52 -9.10
C ASP A 178 21.77 -8.60 -7.82
N ALA A 179 22.10 -9.58 -6.96
CA ALA A 179 21.41 -9.85 -5.70
C ALA A 179 22.08 -9.17 -4.49
N ALA A 180 23.18 -8.44 -4.64
CA ALA A 180 23.95 -7.86 -3.53
C ALA A 180 23.10 -6.94 -2.65
N LEU A 181 22.40 -5.96 -3.26
CA LEU A 181 21.52 -5.05 -2.53
C LEU A 181 20.37 -5.79 -1.83
N ALA A 182 19.73 -6.73 -2.53
CA ALA A 182 18.63 -7.52 -1.96
C ALA A 182 19.10 -8.37 -0.77
N THR A 183 20.25 -9.04 -0.89
CA THR A 183 20.86 -9.85 0.17
C THR A 183 21.17 -8.99 1.39
N LEU A 184 21.76 -7.82 1.18
CA LEU A 184 22.11 -6.89 2.26
C LEU A 184 20.88 -6.31 2.96
N ALA A 185 19.91 -5.80 2.19
CA ALA A 185 18.73 -5.14 2.74
C ALA A 185 17.81 -6.13 3.45
N LEU A 186 17.51 -7.27 2.81
CA LEU A 186 16.63 -8.29 3.39
C LEU A 186 17.31 -9.01 4.57
N GLY A 187 18.64 -9.20 4.55
CA GLY A 187 19.39 -9.79 5.66
C GLY A 187 19.48 -8.90 6.90
N ARG A 188 19.14 -7.61 6.79
CA ARG A 188 19.07 -6.66 7.92
C ARG A 188 17.71 -6.57 8.56
N LEU A 189 16.67 -7.16 7.95
CA LEU A 189 15.33 -7.10 8.50
C LEU A 189 15.28 -7.85 9.84
N PRO A 190 14.71 -7.22 10.89
CA PRO A 190 14.44 -7.94 12.12
C PRO A 190 13.53 -9.14 11.89
N GLU A 191 13.83 -10.26 12.53
CA GLU A 191 12.95 -11.42 12.53
C GLU A 191 11.56 -11.05 13.11
N PRO A 192 10.47 -11.44 12.42
CA PRO A 192 9.12 -11.18 12.91
C PRO A 192 8.86 -11.92 14.23
N PRO A 193 8.01 -11.39 15.11
CA PRO A 193 7.64 -12.08 16.35
C PRO A 193 6.95 -13.44 16.10
N PRO A 194 7.01 -14.39 17.04
CA PRO A 194 6.28 -15.65 16.93
C PRO A 194 4.77 -15.44 16.70
N HIS A 195 4.15 -16.35 15.95
CA HIS A 195 2.73 -16.29 15.57
C HIS A 195 2.35 -15.08 14.70
N THR A 196 3.33 -14.50 14.02
CA THR A 196 3.12 -13.54 12.93
C THR A 196 3.78 -14.04 11.66
N THR A 197 3.33 -13.56 10.51
CA THR A 197 3.94 -13.96 9.23
C THR A 197 3.76 -12.90 8.14
N TRP A 198 4.58 -13.00 7.11
CA TRP A 198 4.51 -12.13 5.93
C TRP A 198 3.42 -12.57 4.95
N ILE A 199 2.81 -11.61 4.27
CA ILE A 199 2.23 -11.79 2.93
C ILE A 199 3.33 -11.44 1.92
N THR A 200 3.77 -12.43 1.15
CA THR A 200 4.75 -12.24 0.08
C THR A 200 4.03 -12.13 -1.26
N TYR A 201 4.50 -11.28 -2.17
CA TYR A 201 3.81 -11.01 -3.43
C TYR A 201 4.78 -10.48 -4.48
N VAL A 202 4.42 -10.64 -5.76
CA VAL A 202 5.19 -10.10 -6.90
C VAL A 202 4.57 -8.81 -7.42
N ARG A 203 3.23 -8.76 -7.52
CA ARG A 203 2.44 -7.59 -7.90
C ARG A 203 1.16 -7.53 -7.09
N CYS A 204 0.49 -6.39 -7.16
CA CYS A 204 -0.82 -6.17 -6.57
C CYS A 204 -1.59 -5.15 -7.42
N HIS A 205 -2.77 -4.75 -6.92
CA HIS A 205 -3.63 -3.76 -7.57
C HIS A 205 -3.01 -2.36 -7.65
N ASP A 206 -2.08 -2.05 -6.74
CA ASP A 206 -1.34 -0.80 -6.75
C ASP A 206 -0.06 -0.89 -7.59
N ASP A 207 0.51 0.28 -7.79
CA ASP A 207 1.78 0.54 -8.42
C ASP A 207 2.98 0.25 -7.50
N ILE A 208 4.13 -0.07 -8.10
CA ILE A 208 5.37 -0.35 -7.37
C ILE A 208 5.99 0.98 -6.90
N ALA A 209 6.04 1.18 -5.59
CA ALA A 209 6.88 2.20 -4.97
C ALA A 209 8.31 1.65 -4.81
N TRP A 210 9.31 2.32 -5.36
CA TRP A 210 10.72 1.91 -5.26
C TRP A 210 11.33 2.25 -3.89
N ALA A 211 10.80 1.64 -2.83
CA ALA A 211 11.16 1.89 -1.42
C ALA A 211 12.55 1.32 -1.04
N VAL A 212 13.58 1.68 -1.79
CA VAL A 212 14.99 1.35 -1.48
C VAL A 212 15.54 2.43 -0.55
N SER A 213 16.02 2.03 0.63
CA SER A 213 16.61 2.97 1.59
C SER A 213 17.98 3.47 1.11
N ASP A 214 18.27 4.76 1.32
CA ASP A 214 19.59 5.32 0.99
C ASP A 214 20.71 4.66 1.80
N ARG A 215 20.40 4.25 3.04
CA ARG A 215 21.34 3.53 3.92
C ARG A 215 21.76 2.18 3.33
N ASP A 216 20.80 1.39 2.84
CA ASP A 216 21.11 0.06 2.30
C ASP A 216 21.73 0.16 0.90
N ALA A 217 21.27 1.10 0.08
CA ALA A 217 21.91 1.41 -1.19
C ALA A 217 23.39 1.79 -1.00
N THR A 218 23.67 2.75 -0.10
CA THR A 218 25.04 3.19 0.20
C THR A 218 25.90 2.03 0.71
N ALA A 219 25.36 1.20 1.60
CA ALA A 219 26.08 0.04 2.12
C ALA A 219 26.35 -1.03 1.04
N ALA A 220 25.56 -1.07 -0.03
CA ALA A 220 25.78 -1.89 -1.20
C ALA A 220 26.63 -1.20 -2.30
N GLY A 221 27.18 -0.01 -2.03
CA GLY A 221 28.00 0.74 -2.99
C GLY A 221 27.19 1.49 -4.06
N LEU A 222 25.89 1.72 -3.84
CA LEU A 222 24.98 2.41 -4.74
C LEU A 222 24.57 3.77 -4.18
N ASP A 223 24.26 4.71 -5.06
CA ASP A 223 23.51 5.92 -4.70
C ASP A 223 22.02 5.62 -4.73
N GLY A 224 21.33 5.78 -3.59
CA GLY A 224 19.92 5.37 -3.44
C GLY A 224 18.99 6.13 -4.37
N TRP A 225 19.19 7.44 -4.52
CA TRP A 225 18.37 8.27 -5.41
C TRP A 225 18.53 7.85 -6.88
N SER A 226 19.77 7.71 -7.34
CA SER A 226 20.07 7.26 -8.71
C SER A 226 19.52 5.86 -8.97
N HIS A 227 19.61 4.97 -7.97
CA HIS A 227 19.10 3.61 -8.08
C HIS A 227 17.57 3.58 -8.22
N ARG A 228 16.83 4.35 -7.41
CA ARG A 228 15.36 4.46 -7.53
C ARG A 228 14.96 4.99 -8.92
N ARG A 229 15.68 5.98 -9.45
CA ARG A 229 15.46 6.50 -10.80
C ARG A 229 15.77 5.48 -11.90
N PHE A 230 16.85 4.71 -11.73
CA PHE A 230 17.16 3.59 -12.62
C PHE A 230 16.01 2.58 -12.64
N LEU A 231 15.51 2.17 -11.47
CA LEU A 231 14.42 1.19 -11.38
C LEU A 231 13.15 1.70 -12.07
N ALA A 232 12.78 2.96 -11.85
CA ALA A 232 11.64 3.58 -12.50
C ALA A 232 11.81 3.63 -14.04
N ALA A 233 12.96 4.13 -14.53
CA ALA A 233 13.29 4.19 -15.95
C ALA A 233 13.36 2.81 -16.62
N PHE A 234 13.94 1.83 -15.93
CA PHE A 234 14.03 0.46 -16.40
C PHE A 234 12.64 -0.15 -16.55
N HIS A 235 11.82 -0.12 -15.50
CA HIS A 235 10.53 -0.79 -15.51
C HIS A 235 9.48 -0.11 -16.40
N ARG A 236 9.62 1.19 -16.72
CA ARG A 236 8.81 1.85 -17.75
C ARG A 236 9.35 1.71 -19.18
N GLY A 237 10.44 0.97 -19.37
CA GLY A 237 10.99 0.65 -20.69
C GLY A 237 11.84 1.75 -21.32
N GLU A 238 12.26 2.75 -20.55
CA GLU A 238 13.03 3.90 -21.05
C GLU A 238 14.54 3.79 -20.82
N PHE A 239 14.97 2.84 -20.00
CA PHE A 239 16.39 2.54 -19.85
C PHE A 239 16.90 1.68 -21.03
N PRO A 240 18.04 2.00 -21.66
CA PRO A 240 18.60 1.20 -22.75
C PRO A 240 18.77 -0.28 -22.36
N GLY A 241 18.24 -1.18 -23.18
CA GLY A 241 18.27 -2.62 -22.91
C GLY A 241 17.18 -3.11 -21.95
N SER A 242 16.25 -2.25 -21.53
CA SER A 242 15.08 -2.70 -20.77
C SER A 242 14.16 -3.59 -21.61
N TRP A 243 13.72 -4.69 -21.00
CA TRP A 243 12.68 -5.57 -21.53
C TRP A 243 11.27 -5.16 -21.08
N ALA A 244 11.16 -4.31 -20.05
CA ALA A 244 9.89 -4.05 -19.39
C ALA A 244 8.97 -3.14 -20.22
N ARG A 245 7.66 -3.25 -19.96
CA ARG A 245 6.60 -2.41 -20.53
C ARG A 245 5.69 -1.89 -19.42
N GLY A 246 6.22 -1.02 -18.55
CA GLY A 246 5.46 -0.35 -17.49
C GLY A 246 4.94 1.03 -17.89
N THR A 247 4.27 1.70 -16.94
CA THR A 247 3.81 3.09 -17.09
C THR A 247 4.10 3.84 -15.79
N PRO A 248 4.58 5.10 -15.85
CA PRO A 248 4.80 5.90 -14.64
C PRO A 248 3.48 6.16 -13.90
N PHE A 249 3.58 6.27 -12.59
CA PHE A 249 2.49 6.70 -11.71
C PHE A 249 3.00 7.70 -10.68
N SER A 250 2.21 8.74 -10.46
CA SER A 250 2.44 9.78 -9.44
C SER A 250 3.87 10.34 -9.45
N ALA A 251 4.45 10.57 -10.63
CA ALA A 251 5.78 11.16 -10.76
C ALA A 251 5.81 12.56 -10.12
N ASN A 252 6.74 12.77 -9.18
CA ASN A 252 7.03 14.05 -8.57
C ASN A 252 8.36 14.59 -9.16
N PRO A 253 8.31 15.56 -10.09
CA PRO A 253 9.52 16.09 -10.71
C PRO A 253 10.45 16.80 -9.71
N ALA A 254 9.92 17.28 -8.58
CA ALA A 254 10.70 18.01 -7.58
C ALA A 254 11.56 17.08 -6.71
N THR A 255 11.04 15.90 -6.35
CA THR A 255 11.79 14.92 -5.54
C THR A 255 12.46 13.84 -6.41
N GLY A 256 11.98 13.66 -7.65
CA GLY A 256 12.36 12.56 -8.52
C GLY A 256 11.67 11.24 -8.16
N ASP A 257 10.72 11.25 -7.21
CA ASP A 257 9.95 10.08 -6.85
C ASP A 257 8.98 9.71 -7.97
N GLU A 258 9.03 8.46 -8.39
CA GLU A 258 8.14 7.90 -9.40
C GLU A 258 7.83 6.47 -9.00
N ARG A 259 6.60 6.04 -9.28
CA ARG A 259 6.15 4.68 -9.07
C ARG A 259 5.79 4.05 -10.42
N THR A 260 5.68 2.72 -10.47
CA THR A 260 5.49 2.02 -11.75
C THR A 260 4.27 1.11 -11.75
N CYS A 261 3.38 1.31 -12.72
CA CYS A 261 2.24 0.45 -13.02
C CYS A 261 2.58 -0.59 -14.08
N GLY A 262 1.98 -1.78 -13.98
CA GLY A 262 2.07 -2.85 -14.97
C GLY A 262 1.81 -4.22 -14.37
N MET A 263 1.36 -5.16 -15.22
CA MET A 263 1.27 -6.58 -14.91
C MET A 263 2.66 -7.22 -14.82
N THR A 264 2.79 -8.31 -14.07
CA THR A 264 4.08 -9.03 -13.94
C THR A 264 4.62 -9.46 -15.30
N ALA A 265 3.74 -9.93 -16.20
CA ALA A 265 4.12 -10.34 -17.54
C ALA A 265 4.76 -9.21 -18.36
N ALA A 266 4.17 -8.01 -18.31
CA ALA A 266 4.69 -6.84 -19.01
C ALA A 266 6.01 -6.36 -18.43
N LEU A 267 6.16 -6.37 -17.11
CA LEU A 267 7.39 -5.94 -16.44
C LEU A 267 8.53 -6.97 -16.59
N CYS A 268 8.23 -8.26 -16.75
CA CYS A 268 9.22 -9.30 -17.04
C CYS A 268 9.67 -9.33 -18.52
N GLY A 269 8.97 -8.62 -19.40
CA GLY A 269 9.22 -8.56 -20.83
C GLY A 269 8.49 -9.61 -21.67
N ILE A 270 7.52 -10.34 -21.11
CA ILE A 270 6.72 -11.31 -21.86
C ILE A 270 5.96 -10.60 -22.97
N THR A 271 5.33 -9.46 -22.68
CA THR A 271 4.62 -8.65 -23.69
C THR A 271 5.54 -8.27 -24.86
N ALA A 272 6.73 -7.73 -24.57
CA ALA A 272 7.67 -7.30 -25.59
C ALA A 272 8.21 -8.48 -26.43
N ALA A 273 8.46 -9.63 -25.80
CA ALA A 273 8.90 -10.84 -26.50
C ALA A 273 7.80 -11.41 -27.42
N VAL A 274 6.55 -11.42 -26.96
CA VAL A 274 5.40 -11.84 -27.78
C VAL A 274 5.18 -10.90 -28.96
N GLU A 275 5.23 -9.58 -28.74
CA GLU A 275 5.08 -8.56 -29.79
C GLU A 275 6.16 -8.66 -30.87
N SER A 276 7.39 -8.97 -30.49
CA SER A 276 8.52 -9.12 -31.41
C SER A 276 8.60 -10.50 -32.08
N GLY A 277 7.89 -11.50 -31.56
CA GLY A 277 7.98 -12.88 -32.02
C GLY A 277 9.30 -13.57 -31.69
N ASP A 278 10.08 -13.03 -30.75
CA ASP A 278 11.38 -13.57 -30.36
C ASP A 278 11.23 -14.64 -29.27
N ALA A 279 11.34 -15.91 -29.67
CA ALA A 279 11.23 -17.05 -28.76
C ALA A 279 12.32 -17.07 -27.67
N GLY A 280 13.52 -16.61 -27.98
CA GLY A 280 14.62 -16.56 -27.01
C GLY A 280 14.34 -15.53 -25.90
N GLN A 281 13.88 -14.33 -26.29
CA GLN A 281 13.45 -13.31 -25.32
C GLN A 281 12.26 -13.77 -24.48
N LEU A 282 11.35 -14.55 -25.08
CA LEU A 282 10.19 -15.09 -24.37
C LEU A 282 10.62 -16.09 -23.30
N ASP A 283 11.54 -17.00 -23.61
CA ASP A 283 12.07 -17.96 -22.64
C ASP A 283 12.76 -17.26 -21.46
N GLU A 284 13.57 -16.24 -21.74
CA GLU A 284 14.19 -15.43 -20.68
C GLU A 284 13.14 -14.69 -19.84
N ALA A 285 12.09 -14.13 -20.46
CA ALA A 285 11.03 -13.42 -19.76
C ALA A 285 10.22 -14.35 -18.85
N LEU A 286 9.94 -15.57 -19.31
CA LEU A 286 9.29 -16.60 -18.52
C LEU A 286 10.19 -17.11 -17.38
N ALA A 287 11.51 -17.18 -17.59
CA ALA A 287 12.46 -17.50 -16.53
C ALA A 287 12.48 -16.43 -15.43
N ARG A 288 12.51 -15.13 -15.81
CA ARG A 288 12.36 -14.01 -14.85
C ARG A 288 11.05 -14.11 -14.08
N PHE A 289 9.94 -14.32 -14.79
CA PHE A 289 8.62 -14.46 -14.18
C PHE A 289 8.58 -15.57 -13.12
N ARG A 290 9.08 -16.75 -13.46
CA ARG A 290 9.16 -17.90 -12.55
C ARG A 290 10.08 -17.62 -11.36
N LEU A 291 11.20 -16.94 -11.57
CA LEU A 291 12.12 -16.55 -10.50
C LEU A 291 11.46 -15.63 -9.46
N LEU A 292 10.74 -14.59 -9.91
CA LEU A 292 10.04 -13.67 -9.00
C LEU A 292 9.05 -14.42 -8.11
N TYR A 293 8.24 -15.30 -8.70
CA TYR A 293 7.29 -16.11 -7.94
C TYR A 293 8.01 -17.16 -7.07
N ALA A 294 9.05 -17.84 -7.56
CA ALA A 294 9.82 -18.78 -6.74
C ALA A 294 10.37 -18.12 -5.47
N ILE A 295 10.80 -16.86 -5.54
CA ILE A 295 11.21 -16.08 -4.36
C ILE A 295 10.02 -15.81 -3.44
N ALA A 296 8.88 -15.33 -3.97
CA ALA A 296 7.69 -15.06 -3.16
C ALA A 296 7.18 -16.33 -2.43
N PHE A 297 7.15 -17.47 -3.11
CA PHE A 297 6.76 -18.77 -2.53
C PHE A 297 7.82 -19.34 -1.58
N GLY A 298 9.11 -19.10 -1.85
CA GLY A 298 10.22 -19.69 -1.10
C GLY A 298 10.72 -18.88 0.10
N TYR A 299 10.37 -17.60 0.21
CA TYR A 299 10.87 -16.73 1.28
C TYR A 299 10.35 -17.11 2.67
N GLY A 300 9.14 -17.66 2.75
CA GLY A 300 8.45 -17.93 4.01
C GLY A 300 7.36 -16.90 4.28
N GLY A 301 6.13 -17.38 4.42
CA GLY A 301 4.93 -16.57 4.56
C GLY A 301 3.77 -17.13 3.76
N ILE A 302 2.75 -16.31 3.54
CA ILE A 302 1.60 -16.63 2.69
C ILE A 302 1.83 -15.95 1.33
N PRO A 303 2.13 -16.71 0.27
CA PRO A 303 2.30 -16.14 -1.07
C PRO A 303 0.95 -15.71 -1.65
N LEU A 304 0.83 -14.44 -2.01
CA LEU A 304 -0.31 -13.86 -2.68
C LEU A 304 -0.04 -13.75 -4.18
N VAL A 305 -0.79 -14.54 -4.96
CA VAL A 305 -0.79 -14.45 -6.43
C VAL A 305 -1.74 -13.34 -6.84
N TYR A 306 -1.26 -12.41 -7.66
CA TYR A 306 -2.13 -11.38 -8.23
C TYR A 306 -2.92 -11.95 -9.39
N MET A 307 -4.23 -11.73 -9.39
CA MET A 307 -5.14 -12.33 -10.37
C MET A 307 -4.68 -12.06 -11.81
N GLY A 308 -4.56 -13.12 -12.60
CA GLY A 308 -4.13 -13.07 -14.00
C GLY A 308 -2.64 -13.36 -14.19
N ASP A 309 -1.81 -13.23 -13.16
CA ASP A 309 -0.40 -13.57 -13.26
C ASP A 309 -0.21 -15.08 -13.48
N GLU A 310 -1.07 -15.94 -12.94
CA GLU A 310 -1.02 -17.39 -13.20
C GLU A 310 -1.21 -17.75 -14.68
N LEU A 311 -1.72 -16.80 -15.48
CA LEU A 311 -1.89 -16.91 -16.94
C LEU A 311 -0.92 -16.01 -17.72
N ALA A 312 0.05 -15.38 -17.04
CA ALA A 312 0.91 -14.33 -17.60
C ALA A 312 0.11 -13.25 -18.35
N GLN A 313 -1.02 -12.82 -17.77
CA GLN A 313 -1.93 -11.89 -18.41
C GLN A 313 -1.23 -10.55 -18.70
N PRO A 314 -1.36 -10.00 -19.93
CA PRO A 314 -0.75 -8.73 -20.29
C PRO A 314 -1.50 -7.55 -19.67
N ASP A 315 -0.93 -6.36 -19.83
CA ASP A 315 -1.63 -5.11 -19.52
C ASP A 315 -2.90 -4.94 -20.37
N ASP A 316 -3.90 -4.29 -19.78
CA ASP A 316 -5.11 -3.81 -20.42
C ASP A 316 -5.04 -2.29 -20.61
N LEU A 317 -4.97 -1.85 -21.87
CA LEU A 317 -4.94 -0.42 -22.22
C LEU A 317 -6.34 0.16 -22.47
N SER A 318 -7.41 -0.64 -22.35
CA SER A 318 -8.79 -0.18 -22.60
C SER A 318 -9.23 0.92 -21.63
N TYR A 319 -8.60 1.04 -20.45
CA TYR A 319 -8.86 2.13 -19.50
C TYR A 319 -8.59 3.52 -20.08
N LEU A 320 -7.70 3.65 -21.07
CA LEU A 320 -7.40 4.92 -21.74
C LEU A 320 -8.61 5.47 -22.50
N ALA A 321 -9.52 4.59 -22.94
CA ALA A 321 -10.76 4.96 -23.61
C ALA A 321 -11.88 5.36 -22.61
N HIS A 322 -11.64 5.24 -21.30
CA HIS A 322 -12.61 5.57 -20.26
C HIS A 322 -12.23 6.87 -19.53
N PRO A 323 -13.00 7.97 -19.71
CA PRO A 323 -12.65 9.28 -19.15
C PRO A 323 -12.41 9.30 -17.63
N HIS A 324 -13.13 8.45 -16.88
CA HIS A 324 -12.99 8.36 -15.43
C HIS A 324 -11.79 7.51 -14.96
N ARG A 325 -11.08 6.85 -15.88
CA ARG A 325 -9.96 5.94 -15.57
C ARG A 325 -8.64 6.41 -16.17
N THR A 326 -8.69 7.16 -17.28
CA THR A 326 -7.50 7.58 -18.04
C THR A 326 -6.46 8.32 -17.19
N GLY A 327 -6.89 9.05 -16.14
CA GLY A 327 -6.01 9.75 -15.20
C GLY A 327 -5.34 8.87 -14.13
N ASP A 328 -5.57 7.55 -14.14
CA ASP A 328 -5.02 6.62 -13.15
C ASP A 328 -4.47 5.36 -13.84
N SER A 329 -3.14 5.30 -14.00
CA SER A 329 -2.48 4.19 -14.70
C SER A 329 -2.55 2.85 -13.94
N ARG A 330 -3.08 2.82 -12.72
CA ARG A 330 -3.33 1.58 -11.97
C ARG A 330 -4.52 0.77 -12.52
N TRP A 331 -5.27 1.29 -13.49
CA TRP A 331 -6.27 0.52 -14.25
C TRP A 331 -5.67 -0.36 -15.35
N ARG A 332 -4.34 -0.39 -15.45
CA ARG A 332 -3.60 -1.15 -16.46
C ARG A 332 -3.64 -2.67 -16.25
N PRO A 333 -3.70 -3.22 -15.03
CA PRO A 333 -4.15 -4.58 -14.82
C PRO A 333 -5.60 -4.78 -15.30
N PRO A 334 -5.87 -5.78 -16.14
CA PRO A 334 -7.24 -6.09 -16.56
C PRO A 334 -8.13 -6.43 -15.37
N GLY A 335 -9.34 -5.87 -15.35
CA GLY A 335 -10.41 -6.42 -14.52
C GLY A 335 -10.84 -7.81 -15.03
N VAL A 336 -11.55 -8.58 -14.20
CA VAL A 336 -12.15 -9.86 -14.61
C VAL A 336 -13.03 -9.62 -15.85
N ARG A 337 -12.57 -10.06 -17.02
CA ARG A 337 -13.44 -10.11 -18.20
C ARG A 337 -14.46 -11.20 -17.94
N ARG A 338 -15.73 -10.82 -17.71
CA ARG A 338 -16.83 -11.78 -17.79
C ARG A 338 -16.72 -12.42 -19.18
N ARG A 339 -16.52 -13.74 -19.23
CA ARG A 339 -16.65 -14.48 -20.49
C ARG A 339 -18.03 -14.10 -21.08
N ALA A 340 -18.02 -13.56 -22.29
CA ALA A 340 -19.23 -13.33 -23.07
C ALA A 340 -19.81 -14.66 -23.53
#